data_AF-A0A834LTA3-F1
#
_entry.id   AF-A0A834LTA3-F1
#
_cell.length_a   1.000
_cell.length_b   1.000
_cell.length_c   1.000
_cell.angle_alpha   90.00
_cell.angle_beta   90.00
_cell.angle_gamma   90.00
#
_symmetry.space_group_name_H-M   'P 1'
#
loop_
_entity.id
_entity.type
_entity.pdbx_description
1 polymer ?
#
loop_
_entity_poly.entity_id
_entity_poly.type
_entity_poly.pdbx_seq_one_letter_code
_entity_poly.pdbx_strand_id
1 'polypeptide(L)'
;MLPTHLRHRSLTDCSTATCAYGIQNGGDIEGDSSSVGFLGYEKLTITPSDVFPNFIFGCSRNNQNPFYAAAGLLGLSRDPLSAVSQTASKYGNYFSYCLLANTDEHRNPNFRRI
;
A
#
# COMPACT_ATOMS: atom_id res chain seq x y z
N MET A 1 19.77 12.97 21.38
CA MET A 1 19.58 11.51 21.31
C MET A 1 18.37 11.26 20.42
N LEU A 2 18.60 10.96 19.13
CA LEU A 2 17.54 10.68 18.16
C LEU A 2 18.00 9.44 17.37
N PRO A 3 17.31 8.28 17.45
CA PRO A 3 17.79 7.10 16.77
C PRO A 3 17.38 7.05 15.29
N THR A 4 18.27 6.42 14.54
CA THR A 4 18.60 6.50 13.10
C THR A 4 17.84 5.51 12.20
N HIS A 5 16.55 5.24 12.39
CA HIS A 5 15.83 4.38 11.44
C HIS A 5 14.37 4.80 11.25
N LEU A 6 14.13 5.67 10.25
CA LEU A 6 12.84 5.83 9.58
C LEU A 6 12.51 4.51 8.86
N ARG A 7 11.92 3.56 9.59
CA ARG A 7 11.21 2.43 8.99
C ARG A 7 9.74 2.82 8.89
N HIS A 8 9.13 2.53 7.75
CA HIS A 8 7.68 2.36 7.56
C HIS A 8 7.05 1.84 8.86
N ARG A 9 6.47 2.72 9.68
CA ARG A 9 5.68 2.32 10.84
C ARG A 9 4.23 2.44 10.43
N SER A 10 3.60 1.31 10.11
CA SER A 10 2.17 1.19 10.32
C SER A 10 1.94 1.37 11.82
N LEU A 11 1.41 2.53 12.22
CA LEU A 11 0.97 2.75 13.59
C LEU A 11 -0.48 2.28 13.66
N THR A 12 -0.71 1.19 14.38
CA THR A 12 -2.06 0.70 14.67
C THR A 12 -2.39 1.04 16.11
N ASP A 13 -3.42 1.86 16.31
CA ASP A 13 -3.96 2.18 17.64
C ASP A 13 -5.43 1.75 17.69
N CYS A 14 -5.75 0.84 18.59
CA CYS A 14 -7.06 0.20 18.63
C CYS A 14 -7.82 0.55 19.91
N SER A 15 -9.02 1.09 19.72
CA SER A 15 -10.06 1.16 20.75
C SER A 15 -10.96 -0.08 20.71
N THR A 16 -11.98 -0.15 21.56
CA THR A 16 -12.90 -1.30 21.65
C THR A 16 -13.71 -1.55 20.36
N ALA A 17 -13.81 -0.57 19.45
CA ALA A 17 -14.63 -0.68 18.24
C ALA A 17 -13.88 -0.38 16.93
N THR A 18 -12.76 0.34 16.98
CA THR A 18 -12.05 0.81 15.79
C THR A 18 -10.55 0.76 15.98
N CYS A 19 -9.82 0.38 14.93
CA CYS A 19 -8.37 0.49 14.87
C CYS A 19 -8.00 1.60 13.90
N ALA A 20 -7.36 2.65 14.39
CA ALA A 20 -6.74 3.66 13.56
C ALA A 20 -5.48 3.09 12.89
N TYR A 21 -5.22 3.52 11.66
CA TYR A 21 -3.95 3.26 10.97
C TYR A 21 -3.36 4.57 10.46
N GLY A 22 -2.03 4.62 10.38
CA GLY A 22 -1.30 5.66 9.68
C GLY A 22 -0.22 5.03 8.80
N ILE A 23 -0.24 5.41 7.52
CA ILE A 23 0.82 5.06 6.56
C ILE A 23 1.39 6.36 6.02
N GLN A 24 2.71 6.45 6.00
CA GLN A 24 3.45 7.53 5.33
C GLN A 24 4.16 6.89 4.13
N ASN A 25 3.86 7.35 2.92
CA ASN A 25 4.64 7.03 1.74
C ASN A 25 5.51 8.26 1.43
N GLY A 26 6.81 8.13 1.65
CA GLY A 26 7.78 9.18 1.39
C GLY A 26 9.19 8.60 1.14
N GLY A 27 9.77 9.01 0.03
CA GLY A 27 11.20 9.01 -0.29
C GLY A 27 11.61 10.45 -0.63
N ASP A 28 12.91 10.71 -0.64
CA ASP A 28 13.63 11.98 -0.49
C ASP A 28 13.33 13.13 -1.48
N ILE A 29 12.40 12.99 -2.45
CA ILE A 29 12.24 13.98 -3.53
C ILE A 29 10.78 14.40 -3.83
N GLU A 30 9.74 13.68 -3.42
CA GLU A 30 8.35 14.07 -3.70
C GLU A 30 7.55 13.95 -2.40
N GLY A 31 7.09 15.10 -1.89
CA GLY A 31 6.67 15.30 -0.49
C GLY A 31 5.86 14.17 0.14
N ASP A 32 6.17 13.90 1.41
CA ASP A 32 5.55 12.88 2.25
C ASP A 32 4.03 12.80 2.05
N SER A 33 3.57 11.80 1.31
CA SER A 33 2.14 11.49 1.26
C SER A 33 1.79 10.68 2.50
N SER A 34 0.72 11.05 3.18
CA SER A 34 0.26 10.33 4.35
C SER A 34 -1.20 9.97 4.19
N SER A 35 -1.53 8.75 4.60
CA SER A 35 -2.90 8.25 4.67
C SER A 35 -3.17 7.81 6.10
N VAL A 36 -4.14 8.48 6.73
CA VAL A 36 -4.63 8.11 8.04
C VAL A 36 -6.12 7.78 7.95
N GLY A 37 -6.53 6.77 8.70
CA GLY A 37 -7.89 6.27 8.64
C GLY A 37 -8.14 5.19 9.67
N PHE A 38 -9.18 4.39 9.41
CA PHE A 38 -9.56 3.26 10.25
C PHE A 38 -9.49 1.97 9.47
N LEU A 39 -9.09 0.88 10.13
CA LEU A 39 -9.14 -0.45 9.57
C LEU A 39 -10.59 -0.91 9.46
N GLY A 40 -10.89 -1.62 8.38
CA GLY A 40 -12.15 -2.30 8.14
C GLY A 40 -11.91 -3.69 7.54
N TYR A 41 -12.99 -4.46 7.43
CA TYR A 41 -12.99 -5.77 6.80
C TYR A 41 -13.84 -5.71 5.54
N GLU A 42 -13.37 -6.34 4.47
CA GLU A 42 -14.11 -6.49 3.22
C GLU A 42 -13.74 -7.82 2.55
N LYS A 43 -14.42 -8.17 1.48
CA LYS A 43 -14.05 -9.28 0.61
C LYS A 43 -13.14 -8.78 -0.52
N LEU A 44 -11.92 -9.31 -0.59
CA LEU A 44 -11.03 -9.12 -1.73
C LEU A 44 -11.22 -10.25 -2.74
N THR A 45 -11.55 -9.91 -3.99
CA THR A 45 -11.62 -10.86 -5.11
C THR A 45 -10.53 -10.51 -6.12
N ILE A 46 -9.54 -11.40 -6.30
CA ILE A 46 -8.44 -11.20 -7.27
C ILE A 46 -8.78 -11.87 -8.60
N THR A 47 -9.31 -13.09 -8.53
CA THR A 47 -9.86 -13.84 -9.67
C THR A 47 -11.23 -14.40 -9.26
N PRO A 48 -12.07 -14.87 -10.20
CA PRO A 48 -13.36 -15.47 -9.85
C PRO A 48 -13.28 -16.61 -8.81
N SER A 49 -12.13 -17.29 -8.72
CA SER A 49 -11.88 -18.38 -7.76
C SER A 49 -11.07 -17.97 -6.54
N ASP A 50 -10.32 -16.87 -6.60
CA ASP A 50 -9.47 -16.40 -5.51
C ASP A 50 -10.16 -15.26 -4.77
N VAL A 51 -10.98 -15.69 -3.80
CA VAL A 51 -11.81 -14.84 -2.94
C VAL A 51 -11.31 -14.95 -1.50
N PHE A 52 -10.96 -13.81 -0.93
CA PHE A 52 -10.45 -13.68 0.44
C PHE A 52 -11.49 -12.92 1.27
N PRO A 53 -12.37 -13.64 2.00
CA PRO A 53 -13.29 -13.00 2.94
C PRO A 53 -12.51 -12.43 4.13
N ASN A 54 -13.04 -11.38 4.74
CA ASN A 54 -12.44 -10.71 5.90
C ASN A 54 -11.03 -10.16 5.63
N PHE A 55 -10.79 -9.68 4.41
CA PHE A 55 -9.60 -8.92 4.07
C PHE A 55 -9.58 -7.59 4.83
N ILE A 56 -8.53 -7.36 5.61
CA ILE A 56 -8.33 -6.14 6.37
C ILE A 56 -7.81 -5.06 5.43
N PHE A 57 -8.46 -3.91 5.39
CA PHE A 57 -8.04 -2.78 4.57
C PHE A 57 -8.19 -1.46 5.33
N GLY A 58 -7.54 -0.41 4.81
CA GLY A 58 -7.62 0.94 5.37
C GLY A 58 -8.71 1.77 4.71
N CYS A 59 -9.70 2.22 5.49
CA CYS A 59 -10.65 3.27 5.12
C CYS A 59 -10.04 4.64 5.40
N SER A 60 -9.41 5.23 4.39
CA SER A 60 -8.81 6.56 4.53
C SER A 60 -9.85 7.64 4.79
N ARG A 61 -9.51 8.60 5.66
CA ARG A 61 -10.34 9.77 5.99
C ARG A 61 -9.65 11.08 5.60
N ASN A 62 -8.41 11.24 6.04
CA ASN A 62 -7.62 12.44 5.80
C ASN A 62 -6.35 12.04 5.04
N ASN A 63 -6.23 12.50 3.80
CA ASN A 63 -5.04 12.28 2.99
C ASN A 63 -4.35 13.60 2.72
N GLN A 64 -3.04 13.63 2.85
CA GLN A 64 -2.20 14.69 2.28
C GLN A 64 -1.71 14.20 0.92
N ASN A 65 -1.83 15.05 -0.12
CA ASN A 65 -1.52 14.73 -1.52
C ASN A 65 -2.28 13.49 -2.04
N PRO A 66 -3.63 13.59 -2.20
CA PRO A 66 -4.45 12.45 -2.61
C PRO A 66 -4.10 11.94 -4.01
N PHE A 67 -4.18 10.63 -4.20
CA PHE A 67 -3.96 9.98 -5.48
C PHE A 67 -5.10 10.32 -6.45
N TYR A 68 -4.85 11.17 -7.45
CA TYR A 68 -5.90 11.75 -8.30
C TYR A 68 -6.53 10.77 -9.33
N ALA A 69 -5.92 9.61 -9.57
CA ALA A 69 -6.34 8.67 -10.62
C ALA A 69 -6.76 7.28 -10.11
N ALA A 70 -6.78 7.06 -8.79
CA ALA A 70 -7.12 5.78 -8.19
C ALA A 70 -7.95 5.95 -6.91
N ALA A 71 -8.82 4.99 -6.60
CA ALA A 71 -9.62 5.00 -5.38
C ALA A 71 -8.80 4.68 -4.10
N GLY A 72 -7.56 4.20 -4.25
CA GLY A 72 -6.69 3.85 -3.14
C GLY A 72 -5.38 3.19 -3.57
N LEU A 73 -4.63 2.68 -2.59
CA LEU A 73 -3.37 1.98 -2.77
C LEU A 73 -3.50 0.51 -2.39
N LEU A 74 -2.78 -0.36 -3.11
CA LEU A 74 -2.63 -1.77 -2.76
C LEU A 74 -1.25 -2.00 -2.15
N GLY A 75 -1.20 -2.39 -0.87
CA GLY A 75 0.06 -2.67 -0.18
C GLY A 75 0.67 -4.01 -0.60
N LEU A 76 1.89 -3.97 -1.15
CA LEU A 76 2.63 -5.14 -1.66
C LEU A 76 3.88 -5.49 -0.84
N SER A 77 4.05 -4.86 0.32
CA SER A 77 5.19 -5.06 1.21
C SER A 77 5.07 -6.39 2.00
N ARG A 78 6.02 -6.63 2.90
CA ARG A 78 6.00 -7.78 3.85
C ARG A 78 5.27 -7.46 5.16
N ASP A 79 4.54 -6.34 5.21
CA ASP A 79 3.76 -5.98 6.39
C ASP A 79 2.57 -6.96 6.57
N PRO A 80 2.18 -7.33 7.81
CA PRO A 80 1.04 -8.23 8.03
C PRO A 80 -0.28 -7.76 7.41
N LEU A 81 -0.47 -6.44 7.24
CA LEU A 81 -1.65 -5.86 6.60
C LEU A 81 -1.54 -5.79 5.07
N SER A 82 -0.41 -6.17 4.47
CA SER A 82 -0.26 -6.16 3.03
C SER A 82 -1.14 -7.22 2.36
N ALA A 83 -1.47 -6.99 1.08
CA ALA A 83 -2.19 -7.98 0.30
C ALA A 83 -1.41 -9.29 0.17
N VAL A 84 -0.08 -9.21 0.11
CA VAL A 84 0.82 -10.37 0.02
C VAL A 84 0.74 -11.25 1.27
N SER A 85 0.72 -10.63 2.45
CA SER A 85 0.65 -11.36 3.73
C SER A 85 -0.73 -11.93 3.99
N GLN A 86 -1.79 -11.15 3.75
CA GLN A 86 -3.17 -11.60 4.01
C GLN A 86 -3.64 -12.71 3.06
N THR A 87 -3.04 -12.81 1.87
CA THR A 87 -3.35 -13.86 0.88
C THR A 87 -2.36 -15.03 0.89
N ALA A 88 -1.48 -15.09 1.90
CA ALA A 88 -0.38 -16.05 1.96
C ALA A 88 -0.81 -17.52 2.02
N SER A 89 -2.01 -17.82 2.53
CA SER A 89 -2.56 -19.19 2.50
C SER A 89 -2.67 -19.75 1.08
N LYS A 90 -2.85 -18.86 0.09
CA LYS A 90 -2.94 -19.21 -1.33
C LYS A 90 -1.61 -18.99 -2.07
N TYR A 91 -0.93 -17.87 -1.83
CA TYR A 91 0.24 -17.44 -2.63
C TYR A 91 1.59 -17.48 -1.88
N GLY A 92 1.61 -17.95 -0.64
CA GLY A 92 2.84 -18.27 0.08
C GLY A 92 3.70 -17.08 0.51
N ASN A 93 3.14 -15.87 0.69
CA ASN A 93 3.87 -14.62 0.97
C ASN A 93 4.80 -14.14 -0.17
N TYR A 94 4.55 -14.56 -1.42
CA TYR A 94 5.30 -14.10 -2.57
C TYR A 94 4.44 -13.22 -3.49
N PHE A 95 5.09 -12.24 -4.11
CA PHE A 95 4.49 -11.41 -5.15
C PHE A 95 5.55 -11.09 -6.20
N SER A 96 5.12 -11.09 -7.45
CA SER A 96 5.92 -10.67 -8.60
C SER A 96 5.05 -9.87 -9.56
N TYR A 97 5.62 -8.83 -10.14
CA TYR A 97 4.96 -7.99 -11.12
C TYR A 97 5.92 -7.69 -12.27
N CYS A 98 5.36 -7.58 -13.47
CA CYS A 98 6.08 -7.11 -14.64
C CYS A 98 5.51 -5.74 -15.00
N LEU A 99 6.27 -4.67 -14.75
CA LEU A 99 5.93 -3.36 -15.30
C LEU A 99 6.37 -3.32 -16.74
N LEU A 100 5.40 -3.20 -17.64
CA LEU A 100 5.68 -2.82 -19.01
C LEU A 100 6.00 -1.33 -19.02
N ALA A 101 7.06 -0.95 -19.72
CA ALA A 101 7.25 0.46 -20.06
C ALA A 101 6.20 0.81 -21.12
N ASN A 102 5.35 1.80 -20.84
CA ASN A 102 4.48 2.36 -21.87
C ASN A 102 5.40 2.95 -22.96
N THR A 103 5.32 2.40 -24.17
CA THR A 103 6.27 2.70 -25.26
C THR A 103 6.10 4.06 -25.93
N ASP A 104 5.33 4.98 -25.34
CA ASP A 104 5.27 6.37 -25.82
C ASP A 104 6.36 7.26 -25.19
N GLU A 105 6.92 6.88 -24.02
CA GLU A 105 8.02 7.64 -23.40
C GLU A 105 9.42 7.17 -23.83
N HIS A 106 9.56 6.00 -24.46
CA HIS A 106 10.88 5.46 -24.84
C HIS A 106 11.36 5.82 -26.26
N ARG A 107 10.66 6.73 -26.96
CA ARG A 107 11.22 7.39 -28.15
C ARG A 107 12.13 8.58 -27.81
N ASN A 108 12.33 8.90 -26.53
CA ASN A 108 13.30 9.91 -26.10
C ASN A 108 14.57 9.24 -25.51
N PRO A 109 15.69 9.17 -26.28
CA PRO A 109 16.95 8.58 -25.80
C PRO A 109 17.62 9.35 -24.65
N ASN A 110 17.06 10.49 -24.21
CA ASN A 110 17.60 11.30 -23.12
C ASN A 110 16.94 11.06 -21.76
N PHE A 111 15.95 10.17 -21.64
CA PHE A 111 15.35 9.86 -20.35
C PHE A 111 16.30 8.95 -19.55
N ARG A 112 17.17 9.56 -18.74
CA ARG A 112 18.02 8.85 -17.79
C ARG A 112 17.14 8.28 -16.67
N ARG A 113 17.20 6.96 -16.50
CA ARG A 113 16.67 6.28 -15.31
C ARG A 113 17.39 6.83 -14.09
N ILE A 114 16.62 7.25 -13.08
CA ILE A 114 17.10 7.49 -11.71
C ILE A 114 17.57 6.16 -11.12
#